data_AF-A0A9D6M6H3-F1
#
_entry.id   AF-A0A9D6M6H3-F1
#
_cell.length_a   1.000
_cell.length_b   1.000
_cell.length_c   1.000
_cell.angle_alpha   90.00
_cell.angle_beta   90.00
_cell.angle_gamma   90.00
#
_symmetry.space_group_name_H-M   'P 1'
#
loop_
_entity.id
_entity.type
_entity.pdbx_description
1 polymer ?
#
loop_
_entity_poly.entity_id
_entity_poly.type
_entity_poly.pdbx_seq_one_letter_code
_entity_poly.pdbx_strand_id
1 'polypeptide(L)' 'MGKILGLDAKDRLEGSVASIAAGILNGAGIIRVHDVKEARMAADMADAIKNS' A
#
# COMPACT_ATOMS: atom_id res chain seq x y z
N MET A 1 -0.92 -0.11 11.42
CA MET A 1 -0.91 1.28 10.88
C MET A 1 -1.41 2.27 11.91
N GLY A 2 -2.68 2.24 12.34
CA GLY A 2 -3.19 3.19 13.35
C GLY A 2 -2.41 3.25 14.66
N LYS A 3 -1.96 2.11 15.21
CA LYS A 3 -1.10 2.08 16.41
C LYS A 3 0.33 2.62 16.16
N ILE A 4 0.86 2.46 14.96
CA ILE A 4 2.23 2.85 14.60
C ILE A 4 2.28 4.35 14.28
N LEU A 5 1.30 4.84 13.53
CA LEU A 5 1.21 6.24 13.09
C LEU A 5 0.40 7.13 14.04
N GLY A 6 -0.31 6.55 15.02
CA GLY A 6 -1.21 7.29 15.91
C GLY A 6 -2.48 7.81 15.22
N LEU A 7 -2.91 7.18 14.12
CA LEU A 7 -3.97 7.67 13.25
C LEU A 7 -5.26 6.84 13.32
N ASP A 8 -6.40 7.53 13.24
CA ASP A 8 -7.73 6.92 13.12
C ASP A 8 -7.94 6.27 11.75
N ALA A 9 -8.95 5.40 11.63
CA ALA A 9 -9.12 4.55 10.46
C ALA A 9 -9.15 5.31 9.13
N LYS A 10 -9.79 6.48 9.12
CA LYS A 10 -9.93 7.39 7.97
C LYS A 10 -8.64 8.09 7.55
N ASP A 11 -7.65 8.18 8.46
CA ASP A 11 -6.41 8.94 8.26
C ASP A 11 -5.22 8.00 8.05
N ARG A 12 -5.43 6.78 7.52
CA ARG A 12 -4.39 5.74 7.36
C ARG A 12 -3.91 5.55 5.94
N LEU A 13 -4.24 6.47 5.03
CA LEU A 13 -3.99 6.31 3.61
C LEU A 13 -2.51 6.06 3.32
N GLU A 14 -1.63 6.85 3.92
CA GLU A 14 -0.17 6.78 3.75
C GLU A 14 0.37 5.46 4.29
N GLY A 15 -0.13 5.03 5.45
CA GLY A 15 0.21 3.72 6.01
C GLY A 15 -0.21 2.59 5.06
N SER A 16 -1.43 2.66 4.51
CA SER A 16 -1.97 1.67 3.57
C SER A 16 -1.08 1.59 2.34
N VAL A 17 -0.78 2.73 1.71
CA VAL A 17 0.10 2.84 0.54
C VAL A 17 1.47 2.23 0.81
N ALA A 18 2.08 2.55 1.97
CA ALA A 18 3.39 1.99 2.34
C ALA A 18 3.34 0.47 2.52
N SER A 19 2.27 -0.06 3.14
CA SER A 19 2.11 -1.50 3.36
C SER A 19 1.86 -2.26 2.05
N ILE A 20 1.13 -1.65 1.11
CA ILE A 20 0.88 -2.20 -0.23
C ILE A 20 2.19 -2.32 -1.01
N ALA A 21 2.96 -1.22 -1.09
CA ALA A 21 4.24 -1.21 -1.78
C ALA A 21 5.20 -2.26 -1.19
N ALA A 22 5.31 -2.32 0.14
CA ALA A 22 6.10 -3.33 0.82
C ALA A 22 5.63 -4.76 0.49
N GLY A 23 4.32 -5.03 0.49
CA GLY A 23 3.77 -6.35 0.15
C GLY A 23 4.14 -6.79 -1.26
N ILE A 24 3.97 -5.91 -2.25
CA ILE A 24 4.27 -6.20 -3.66
C ILE A 24 5.76 -6.48 -3.87
N LEU A 25 6.63 -5.62 -3.33
CA LEU A 25 8.08 -5.80 -3.35
C LEU A 25 8.49 -7.14 -2.73
N ASN A 26 7.78 -7.59 -1.70
CA ASN A 26 8.00 -8.89 -1.04
C ASN A 26 7.30 -10.09 -1.73
N GLY A 27 6.65 -9.92 -2.89
CA GLY A 27 6.07 -11.04 -3.64
C GLY A 27 4.55 -11.22 -3.53
N ALA A 28 3.82 -10.29 -2.93
CA ALA A 28 2.37 -10.37 -2.91
C ALA A 28 1.79 -10.26 -4.34
N GLY A 29 1.02 -11.27 -4.75
CA GLY A 29 0.30 -11.28 -6.04
C GLY A 29 -1.12 -10.73 -5.97
N ILE A 30 -1.70 -10.57 -4.78
CA ILE A 30 -3.04 -10.03 -4.55
C ILE A 30 -3.01 -9.12 -3.31
N ILE A 31 -3.62 -7.95 -3.42
CA ILE A 31 -3.76 -6.96 -2.33
C ILE A 31 -5.25 -6.61 -2.20
N ARG A 32 -5.81 -6.69 -0.99
CA ARG A 32 -7.18 -6.22 -0.67
C ARG A 32 -7.12 -4.83 -0.05
N VAL A 33 -7.89 -3.89 -0.59
CA VAL A 33 -7.92 -2.49 -0.15
C VAL A 33 -9.33 -1.95 0.01
N HIS A 34 -9.46 -0.82 0.71
CA HIS A 34 -10.68 -0.01 0.74
C HIS A 34 -10.58 1.15 -0.26
N ASP A 35 -9.43 1.83 -0.28
CA ASP A 35 -9.14 2.97 -1.15
C ASP A 35 -8.52 2.50 -2.47
N VAL A 36 -9.38 2.14 -3.44
CA VAL A 36 -8.99 1.45 -4.68
C VAL A 36 -8.05 2.31 -5.55
N LYS A 37 -8.31 3.61 -5.65
CA LYS A 37 -7.57 4.51 -6.55
C LYS A 37 -6.11 4.64 -6.13
N GLU A 38 -5.87 4.96 -4.86
CA GLU A 38 -4.54 5.18 -4.29
C GLU A 38 -3.75 3.88 -4.20
N ALA A 39 -4.43 2.77 -3.87
CA ALA A 39 -3.84 1.45 -3.88
C ALA A 39 -3.35 1.03 -5.27
N ARG A 40 -4.13 1.33 -6.33
CA ARG A 40 -3.74 1.03 -7.70
C ARG A 40 -2.48 1.79 -8.10
N MET A 41 -2.42 3.08 -7.81
CA MET A 41 -1.24 3.91 -8.10
C MET A 41 0.00 3.41 -7.35
N ALA A 42 -0.16 3.03 -6.08
CA ALA A 42 0.92 2.44 -5.29
C ALA A 42 1.40 1.10 -5.88
N ALA A 43 0.47 0.27 -6.35
CA ALA A 43 0.78 -1.01 -6.96
C ALA A 43 1.54 -0.85 -8.28
N ASP A 44 1.06 0.02 -9.18
CA ASP A 44 1.73 0.29 -10.45
C ASP A 44 3.18 0.77 -10.25
N MET A 45 3.41 1.62 -9.26
CA MET A 45 4.75 2.10 -8.94
C MET A 45 5.63 1.00 -8.31
N ALA A 46 5.08 0.22 -7.37
CA ALA A 46 5.82 -0.86 -6.71
C ALA A 46 6.21 -1.97 -7.71
N ASP A 47 5.33 -2.31 -8.65
CA ASP A 47 5.61 -3.27 -9.72
C ASP A 47 6.70 -2.76 -10.67
N ALA A 48 6.67 -1.47 -11.04
CA ALA A 48 7.72 -0.87 -11.85
C ALA A 48 9.09 -0.90 -11.14
N ILE A 49 9.14 -0.63 -9.84
CA ILE A 49 10.38 -0.72 -9.03
C ILE A 49 10.87 -2.16 -8.91
N LYS A 50 9.97 -3.12 -8.76
CA LYS A 50 10.34 -4.54 -8.60
C LYS A 50 10.95 -5.14 -9.86
N ASN A 51 10.49 -4.68 -11.03
CA ASN A 51 10.86 -5.19 -12.34
C ASN A 51 11.88 -4.31 -13.07
N SER A 52 12.42 -3.28 -12.41
CA SER A 52 13.51 -2.44 -12.94
C SER A 52 14.89 -3.07 -12.79
#